data_AF-A0A3M2E756-F1
#
_entry.id   AF-A0A3M2E756-F1
#
_cell.length_a   1.000
_cell.length_b   1.000
_cell.length_c   1.000
_cell.angle_alpha   90.00
_cell.angle_beta   90.00
_cell.angle_gamma   90.00
#
_symmetry.space_group_name_H-M   'P 1'
#
loop_
_entity.id
_entity.type
_entity.pdbx_description
1 polymer ?
#
loop_
_entity_poly.entity_id
_entity_poly.type
_entity_poly.pdbx_seq_one_letter_code
_entity_poly.pdbx_strand_id
1 'polypeptide(L)' 'MEPAERDDSVLAGEYALGLLEGEERAAFEARLAREPELRRMVRDWQEAFAGLADEVAPVPPPARLR' A
#
# COMPACT_ATOMS: atom_id res chain seq x y z
N MET A 1 -12.99 -14.90 -1.97
CA MET A 1 -13.48 -13.61 -2.52
C MET A 1 -12.63 -13.39 -3.75
N GLU A 2 -13.26 -13.40 -4.92
CA GLU A 2 -12.53 -13.18 -6.16
C GLU A 2 -12.02 -11.71 -6.19
N PRO A 3 -10.89 -11.40 -6.84
CA PRO A 3 -10.38 -10.04 -6.94
C PRO A 3 -11.38 -9.04 -7.54
N ALA A 4 -12.36 -9.53 -8.32
CA ALA A 4 -13.46 -8.73 -8.88
C ALA A 4 -14.54 -8.33 -7.86
N GLU A 5 -14.57 -8.92 -6.65
CA GLU A 5 -15.57 -8.64 -5.61
C GLU A 5 -15.07 -7.69 -4.51
N ARG A 6 -13.75 -7.44 -4.44
CA ARG A 6 -13.17 -6.51 -3.46
C ARG A 6 -13.39 -5.06 -3.90
N ASP A 7 -13.84 -4.22 -2.97
CA ASP A 7 -13.92 -2.77 -3.17
C ASP A 7 -12.52 -2.17 -3.40
N ASP A 8 -12.43 -1.17 -4.27
CA ASP A 8 -11.18 -0.47 -4.60
C ASP A 8 -10.46 0.10 -3.36
N SER A 9 -11.22 0.52 -2.34
CA SER A 9 -10.68 0.96 -1.06
C SER A 9 -9.93 -0.17 -0.34
N VAL A 10 -10.46 -1.40 -0.38
CA VAL A 10 -9.83 -2.58 0.23
C VAL A 10 -8.57 -2.96 -0.54
N LEU A 11 -8.65 -3.02 -1.88
CA LEU A 11 -7.49 -3.33 -2.72
C LEU A 11 -6.38 -2.28 -2.57
N ALA A 12 -6.72 -0.99 -2.44
CA ALA A 12 -5.75 0.06 -2.17
C ALA A 12 -5.03 -0.13 -0.82
N GLY A 13 -5.75 -0.57 0.21
CA GLY A 13 -5.17 -0.90 1.51
C GLY A 13 -4.24 -2.12 1.45
N GLU A 14 -4.66 -3.19 0.77
CA GLU A 14 -3.83 -4.39 0.56
C GLU A 14 -2.58 -4.08 -0.26
N TYR A 15 -2.71 -3.24 -1.31
CA TYR A 15 -1.58 -2.75 -2.07
C TYR A 15 -0.62 -1.93 -1.21
N ALA A 16 -1.12 -1.01 -0.37
CA ALA A 16 -0.31 -0.17 0.50
C ALA A 16 0.50 -1.00 1.53
N LEU A 17 -0.06 -2.11 2.00
CA LEU A 17 0.62 -3.07 2.89
C LEU A 17 1.52 -4.07 2.15
N GLY A 18 1.52 -4.06 0.81
CA GLY A 18 2.29 -4.99 -0.01
C GLY A 18 1.75 -6.42 -0.03
N LEU A 19 0.45 -6.61 0.21
CA LEU A 19 -0.21 -7.92 0.29
C LEU A 19 -0.68 -8.45 -1.07
N LEU A 20 -0.72 -7.60 -2.11
CA LEU A 20 -1.03 -8.05 -3.47
C LEU A 20 0.20 -8.71 -4.10
N GLU A 21 -0.01 -9.85 -4.74
CA GLU A 21 1.05 -10.64 -5.36
C GLU A 21 0.78 -10.93 -6.85
N GLY A 22 1.84 -11.24 -7.60
CA GLY A 22 1.74 -11.72 -8.98
C GLY A 22 0.88 -10.86 -9.90
N GLU A 23 -0.09 -11.50 -10.56
CA GLU A 23 -0.98 -10.86 -11.53
C GLU A 23 -1.93 -9.85 -10.89
N GLU A 24 -2.36 -10.07 -9.64
CA GLU A 24 -3.26 -9.15 -8.92
C GLU A 24 -2.57 -7.80 -8.70
N ARG A 25 -1.31 -7.83 -8.25
CA ARG A 25 -0.47 -6.63 -8.13
C ARG A 25 -0.28 -5.94 -9.47
N ALA A 26 0.08 -6.68 -10.52
CA ALA A 26 0.31 -6.11 -11.84
C ALA A 26 -0.95 -5.44 -12.42
N ALA A 27 -2.12 -6.07 -12.23
CA ALA A 27 -3.39 -5.51 -12.65
C ALA A 27 -3.73 -4.22 -11.89
N PHE A 28 -3.51 -4.21 -10.57
CA PHE A 28 -3.72 -3.02 -9.75
C PHE A 28 -2.78 -1.87 -10.14
N GLU A 29 -1.49 -2.14 -10.38
CA GLU A 29 -0.52 -1.13 -10.83
C GLU A 29 -0.89 -0.54 -12.20
N ALA A 30 -1.40 -1.35 -13.13
CA ALA A 30 -1.86 -0.89 -14.44
C ALA A 30 -3.09 0.05 -14.34
N ARG A 31 -3.96 -0.16 -13.36
CA ARG A 31 -5.07 0.75 -13.02
C ARG A 31 -4.55 2.02 -12.34
N LEU A 32 -3.65 1.87 -11.37
CA LEU A 32 -3.06 2.97 -10.62
C LEU A 32 -2.39 4.02 -11.52
N ALA A 33 -1.78 3.59 -12.62
CA ALA A 33 -1.18 4.47 -13.63
C ALA A 33 -2.21 5.38 -14.34
N ARG A 34 -3.49 4.98 -14.40
CA ARG A 34 -4.55 5.63 -15.19
C ARG A 34 -5.64 6.27 -14.33
N GLU A 35 -5.78 5.86 -13.08
CA GLU A 35 -6.88 6.25 -12.19
C GLU A 35 -6.36 7.17 -11.05
N PRO A 36 -6.57 8.51 -11.12
CA PRO A 36 -6.15 9.43 -10.07
C PRO A 36 -6.81 9.17 -8.71
N GLU A 37 -8.08 8.76 -8.71
CA GLU A 37 -8.81 8.46 -7.47
C GLU A 37 -8.23 7.24 -6.74
N LEU A 38 -7.81 6.21 -7.48
CA LEU A 38 -7.15 5.05 -6.89
C LEU A 38 -5.80 5.43 -6.26
N ARG A 39 -5.03 6.31 -6.91
CA ARG A 39 -3.80 6.89 -6.34
C ARG A 39 -4.07 7.68 -5.06
N ARG A 40 -5.19 8.40 -5.00
CA ARG A 40 -5.62 9.10 -3.79
C ARG A 40 -5.90 8.10 -2.66
N MET A 41 -6.67 7.04 -2.92
CA MET A 41 -6.95 6.01 -1.91
C MET A 41 -5.68 5.34 -1.38
N VAL A 42 -4.73 5.00 -2.26
CA VAL A 42 -3.44 4.42 -1.85
C VAL A 42 -2.68 5.39 -0.94
N ARG A 43 -2.62 6.67 -1.29
CA ARG A 43 -1.97 7.70 -0.47
C ARG A 43 -2.66 7.83 0.89
N ASP A 44 -3.99 7.88 0.92
CA ASP A 44 -4.76 8.02 2.16
C ASP A 44 -4.48 6.82 3.10
N TRP A 45 -4.38 5.60 2.56
CA TRP A 45 -3.94 4.42 3.33
C TRP A 45 -2.49 4.51 3.81
N GLN A 46 -1.56 4.93 2.96
CA GLN A 46 -0.15 5.10 3.34
C GLN A 46 0.02 6.11 4.48
N GLU A 47 -0.71 7.23 4.44
CA GLU A 47 -0.73 8.23 5.51
C GLU A 47 -1.28 7.65 6.81
N ALA A 48 -2.38 6.89 6.74
CA ALA A 48 -2.96 6.23 7.91
C ALA A 48 -1.98 5.21 8.55
N PHE A 49 -1.29 4.41 7.74
CA PHE A 49 -0.33 3.42 8.25
C PHE A 49 0.98 4.04 8.74
N ALA A 50 1.41 5.18 8.18
CA ALA A 50 2.59 5.89 8.66
C ALA A 50 2.47 6.24 10.15
N GLY A 51 1.28 6.65 10.60
CA GLY A 51 1.03 6.97 12.01
C GLY A 51 1.19 5.79 12.97
N LEU A 52 1.08 4.53 12.50
CA LEU A 52 1.30 3.36 13.35
C LEU A 52 2.76 3.23 13.82
N ALA A 53 3.71 3.74 13.03
CA ALA A 53 5.12 3.70 13.37
C ALA A 53 5.48 4.65 14.52
N ASP A 54 4.68 5.71 14.75
CA ASP A 54 4.93 6.71 15.80
C ASP A 54 4.85 6.12 17.22
N GLU A 55 4.12 5.01 17.39
CA GLU A 55 4.00 4.29 18.66
C GLU A 55 5.16 3.33 18.93
N VAL A 56 6.06 3.13 17.95
CA VAL A 56 7.16 2.16 18.02
C VAL A 56 8.48 2.86 18.29
N ALA A 57 9.22 2.39 19.30
CA ALA A 57 10.54 2.93 19.60
C ALA A 57 11.50 2.73 18.40
N PRO A 58 12.16 3.79 17.89
CA PRO A 58 13.03 3.69 16.74
C PRO A 58 14.28 2.87 17.05
N VAL A 59 14.66 1.98 16.13
CA VAL A 59 15.92 1.22 16.19
C VAL A 59 16.91 1.83 15.20
N PRO A 60 18.08 2.30 15.64
CA PRO A 60 19.05 2.91 14.73
C PRO A 60 19.60 1.87 13.73
N PRO A 61 19.84 2.27 12.47
CA PRO A 61 20.45 1.38 11.48
C PRO A 61 21.89 1.01 11.87
N PRO A 62 22.44 -0.14 11.40
CA PRO A 62 23.82 -0.51 11.65
C PRO A 62 24.81 0.52 11.09
N ALA A 63 25.85 0.86 11.85
CA ALA A 63 26.83 1.90 11.52
C ALA A 63 27.59 1.73 10.19
N ARG A 64 27.53 0.54 9.57
CA ARG A 64 28.10 0.26 8.24
C ARG A 64 27.28 0.85 7.08
N LEU A 65 26.00 1.14 7.32
CA LEU A 65 25.14 1.84 6.38
C LEU A 65 25.33 3.34 6.67
N ARG A 66 26.10 4.02 5.81
CA ARG A 66 26.25 5.48 5.82
C ARG A 66 25.50 6.08 4.66
#